data_AF-A0A842AHU8-F1
#
_entry.id   AF-A0A842AHU8-F1
#
_cell.length_a   1.000
_cell.length_b   1.000
_cell.length_c   1.000
_cell.angle_alpha   90.00
_cell.angle_beta   90.00
_cell.angle_gamma   90.00
#
_symmetry.space_group_name_H-M   'P 1'
#
loop_
_entity.id
_entity.type
_entity.pdbx_description
1 polymer ?
#
loop_
_entity_poly.entity_id
_entity_poly.type
_entity_poly.pdbx_seq_one_letter_code
_entity_poly.pdbx_strand_id
1 'polypeptide(L)'
;MEFGKELLAYMTFLAVVVPLVVQAIKKTGTIPKKWLPITSIVLGVGLGLLALGLPGAGSPYVMAWAGGLAGAGGTGVFEIFTNREKRYNKEDE
;
A
#
# COMPACT_ATOMS: atom_id res chain seq x y z
N MET A 1 5.13 -2.48 29.25
CA MET A 1 4.74 -2.39 27.83
C MET A 1 5.59 -3.38 27.05
N GLU A 2 5.01 -4.49 26.58
CA GLU A 2 5.70 -5.46 25.73
C GLU A 2 5.70 -4.96 24.27
N PHE A 3 6.56 -3.97 24.00
CA PHE A 3 6.74 -3.33 22.70
C PHE A 3 6.84 -4.33 21.53
N GLY A 4 7.48 -5.49 21.74
CA GLY A 4 7.68 -6.49 20.70
C GLY A 4 6.42 -7.20 20.23
N LYS A 5 5.43 -7.46 21.11
CA LYS A 5 4.23 -8.22 20.75
C LYS A 5 3.20 -7.35 20.05
N GLU A 6 3.03 -6.11 20.52
CA GLU A 6 2.14 -5.12 19.92
C GLU A 6 2.64 -4.72 18.53
N LEU A 7 3.95 -4.45 18.38
CA LEU A 7 4.55 -4.13 17.09
C LEU A 7 4.35 -5.25 16.05
N LEU A 8 4.57 -6.51 16.44
CA LEU A 8 4.37 -7.64 15.53
C LEU A 8 2.92 -7.72 15.04
N ALA A 9 1.97 -7.56 15.97
CA ALA A 9 0.54 -7.57 15.65
C ALA A 9 0.14 -6.43 14.70
N TYR A 10 0.70 -5.23 14.91
CA TYR A 10 0.47 -4.09 14.02
C TYR A 10 1.07 -4.32 12.63
N MET A 11 2.26 -4.93 12.52
CA MET A 11 2.88 -5.23 11.23
C MET A 11 2.06 -6.22 10.39
N THR A 12 1.56 -7.31 10.97
CA THR A 12 0.69 -8.27 10.27
C THR A 12 -0.64 -7.63 9.88
N PHE A 13 -1.20 -6.78 10.74
CA PHE A 13 -2.43 -6.06 10.44
C PHE A 13 -2.25 -5.10 9.26
N LEU A 14 -1.21 -4.27 9.27
CA LEU A 14 -0.92 -3.32 8.19
C LEU A 14 -0.63 -4.02 6.85
N ALA A 15 0.04 -5.18 6.88
CA ALA A 15 0.32 -5.98 5.68
C ALA A 15 -0.96 -6.45 4.96
N VAL A 16 -2.07 -6.65 5.69
CA VAL A 16 -3.36 -7.07 5.12
C VAL A 16 -4.25 -5.87 4.79
N VAL A 17 -4.30 -4.87 5.68
CA VAL A 17 -5.20 -3.71 5.55
C VAL A 17 -4.77 -2.76 4.44
N VAL A 18 -3.48 -2.49 4.28
CA VAL A 18 -2.99 -1.54 3.27
C VAL A 18 -3.35 -2.01 1.84
N PRO A 19 -3.11 -3.27 1.44
CA PRO A 19 -3.55 -3.78 0.14
C PRO A 19 -5.07 -3.75 -0.06
N LEU A 20 -5.86 -4.04 0.99
CA LEU A 20 -7.32 -4.02 0.93
C LEU A 20 -7.85 -2.61 0.66
N VAL A 21 -7.33 -1.61 1.38
CA VAL A 21 -7.72 -0.20 1.18
C VAL A 21 -7.33 0.28 -0.21
N VAL A 22 -6.11 -0.04 -0.67
CA VAL A 22 -5.67 0.28 -2.04
C VAL A 22 -6.60 -0.36 -3.08
N GLN A 23 -6.95 -1.64 -2.93
CA GLN A 23 -7.84 -2.33 -3.86
C GLN A 23 -9.28 -1.76 -3.85
N ALA A 24 -9.81 -1.42 -2.68
CA ALA A 24 -11.13 -0.79 -2.56
C ALA A 24 -11.17 0.55 -3.30
N ILE A 25 -10.13 1.37 -3.16
CA ILE A 25 -10.01 2.64 -3.88
C ILE A 25 -9.89 2.39 -5.39
N LYS A 26 -9.07 1.44 -5.84
CA LYS A 26 -8.97 1.07 -7.26
C LYS A 26 -10.33 0.68 -7.86
N LYS A 27 -11.16 -0.03 -7.09
CA LYS A 27 -12.45 -0.58 -7.54
C LYS A 27 -13.55 0.48 -7.69
N THR A 28 -13.39 1.67 -7.10
CA THR A 28 -14.36 2.77 -7.27
C THR A 28 -14.36 3.40 -8.66
N GLY A 29 -13.35 3.13 -9.50
CA GLY A 29 -13.29 3.63 -10.89
C GLY A 29 -13.13 5.14 -11.02
N THR A 30 -13.04 5.87 -9.91
CA THR A 30 -12.94 7.33 -9.88
C THR A 30 -11.57 7.84 -10.33
N ILE A 31 -10.54 6.99 -10.27
CA ILE A 31 -9.16 7.35 -10.59
C ILE A 31 -8.78 6.75 -11.95
N PRO A 32 -8.36 7.56 -12.94
CA PRO A 32 -7.95 7.05 -14.24
C PRO A 32 -6.80 6.05 -14.10
N LYS A 33 -6.83 4.95 -14.87
CA LYS A 33 -5.85 3.84 -14.78
C LYS A 33 -4.38 4.32 -14.76
N LYS A 34 -4.03 5.37 -15.53
CA LYS A 34 -2.68 5.98 -15.58
C LYS A 34 -2.18 6.59 -14.27
N TRP A 35 -3.08 7.00 -13.38
CA TRP A 35 -2.72 7.62 -12.09
C TRP A 35 -2.69 6.62 -10.94
N LEU A 36 -3.25 5.41 -11.13
CA LEU A 36 -3.33 4.40 -10.09
C LEU A 36 -1.99 4.15 -9.37
N PRO A 37 -0.84 3.98 -10.06
CA PRO A 37 0.44 3.73 -9.38
C PRO A 37 0.84 4.87 -8.43
N ILE A 38 0.71 6.10 -8.90
CA ILE A 38 1.07 7.30 -8.12
C ILE A 38 0.11 7.45 -6.93
N THR A 39 -1.19 7.32 -7.18
CA THR A 39 -2.19 7.42 -6.11
C THR A 39 -1.97 6.36 -5.03
N SER A 40 -1.63 5.13 -5.40
CA SER A 40 -1.38 4.07 -4.43
C SER A 40 -0.14 4.32 -3.58
N ILE A 41 0.93 4.87 -4.16
CA ILE A 41 2.11 5.29 -3.39
C ILE A 41 1.74 6.41 -2.42
N VAL A 42 1.01 7.44 -2.89
CA VAL A 42 0.58 8.57 -2.04
C VAL A 42 -0.32 8.10 -0.90
N LEU A 43 -1.27 7.20 -1.18
CA LEU A 43 -2.13 6.59 -0.17
C LEU A 43 -1.33 5.75 0.81
N GLY A 44 -0.38 4.96 0.32
CA GLY A 44 0.54 4.18 1.15
C GLY A 44 1.35 5.05 2.10
N VAL A 45 1.95 6.15 1.61
CA VAL A 45 2.66 7.13 2.43
C VAL A 45 1.73 7.75 3.47
N GLY A 46 0.52 8.16 3.07
CA GLY A 46 -0.49 8.71 3.98
C GLY A 46 -0.86 7.74 5.10
N LEU A 47 -1.12 6.48 4.78
CA LEU A 47 -1.41 5.43 5.76
C LEU A 47 -0.22 5.13 6.67
N GLY A 48 1.00 5.13 6.14
CA GLY A 48 2.23 4.99 6.93
C GLY A 48 2.39 6.12 7.94
N LEU A 49 2.16 7.37 7.52
CA LEU A 49 2.21 8.53 8.43
C LEU A 49 1.08 8.50 9.46
N LEU A 50 -0.13 8.07 9.10
CA LEU A 50 -1.21 7.88 10.07
C LEU A 50 -0.88 6.83 11.13
N ALA A 51 -0.06 5.83 10.78
CA ALA A 51 0.42 4.82 11.73
C ALA A 51 1.37 5.38 12.80
N LEU A 52 1.84 6.63 12.71
CA LEU A 52 2.61 7.30 13.77
C LEU A 52 1.80 7.47 15.07
N GLY A 53 0.47 7.45 14.99
CA GLY A 53 -0.40 7.44 16.17
C GLY A 53 -0.41 6.10 16.93
N LEU A 54 0.21 5.05 16.39
CA LEU A 54 0.25 3.73 17.01
C LEU A 54 1.41 3.61 18.00
N PRO A 55 1.20 2.90 19.13
CA PRO A 55 2.29 2.57 20.05
C PRO A 55 3.41 1.82 19.34
N GLY A 56 4.64 2.29 19.54
CA GLY A 56 5.83 1.68 18.97
C GLY A 56 6.07 1.93 17.49
N ALA A 57 5.41 2.93 16.92
CA ALA A 57 5.74 3.42 15.59
C ALA A 57 7.21 3.88 15.49
N GLY A 58 7.85 3.51 14.37
CA GLY A 58 9.17 4.00 14.00
C GLY A 58 9.16 5.49 13.61
N SER A 59 10.29 6.00 13.12
CA SER A 59 10.38 7.41 12.74
C SER A 59 9.45 7.76 11.58
N PRO A 60 8.99 9.02 11.47
CA PRO A 60 8.13 9.48 10.36
C PRO A 60 8.67 9.13 8.98
N TYR A 61 9.99 9.22 8.80
CA TYR A 61 10.65 8.86 7.55
C TYR A 61 10.53 7.37 7.25
N VAL A 62 10.80 6.50 8.23
CA VAL A 62 10.69 5.05 8.07
C VAL A 62 9.26 4.65 7.75
N MET A 63 8.29 5.26 8.44
CA MET A 63 6.88 4.99 8.22
C MET A 63 6.37 5.47 6.86
N ALA A 64 6.81 6.65 6.41
CA ALA A 64 6.48 7.16 5.08
C ALA A 64 7.03 6.24 3.97
N TRP A 65 8.30 5.83 4.07
CA TRP A 65 8.91 4.92 3.10
C TRP A 65 8.28 3.53 3.13
N ALA A 66 8.03 2.96 4.32
CA ALA A 66 7.36 1.67 4.47
C ALA A 66 5.95 1.67 3.87
N GLY A 67 5.18 2.72 4.16
CA GLY A 67 3.85 2.93 3.59
C GLY A 67 3.88 3.09 2.07
N GLY A 68 4.77 3.94 1.54
CA GLY A 68 4.90 4.16 0.10
C GLY A 68 5.29 2.91 -0.68
N LEU A 69 6.19 2.09 -0.15
CA LEU A 69 6.59 0.80 -0.74
C LEU A 69 5.46 -0.23 -0.69
N ALA A 70 4.73 -0.31 0.42
CA ALA A 70 3.54 -1.16 0.52
C ALA A 70 2.45 -0.73 -0.48
N GLY A 71 2.23 0.59 -0.63
CA GLY A 71 1.34 1.17 -1.64
C GLY A 71 1.76 0.84 -3.07
N ALA A 72 3.05 0.94 -3.40
CA ALA A 72 3.57 0.55 -4.72
C ALA A 72 3.27 -0.94 -5.03
N GLY A 73 3.44 -1.82 -4.04
CA GLY A 73 3.13 -3.25 -4.13
C GLY A 73 1.65 -3.54 -4.45
N GLY A 74 0.71 -2.79 -3.85
CA GLY A 74 -0.72 -2.98 -4.05
C GLY A 74 -1.24 -2.61 -5.45
N THR A 75 -0.49 -1.83 -6.22
CA THR A 75 -0.89 -1.43 -7.58
C THR A 75 -0.37 -2.30 -8.71
N GLY A 76 0.52 -3.26 -8.44
CA GLY A 76 1.19 -3.99 -9.50
C GLY A 76 2.31 -3.16 -10.16
N VAL A 77 2.93 -2.21 -9.45
CA VAL A 77 4.16 -1.57 -9.96
C VAL A 77 5.21 -2.64 -10.30
N PHE A 78 5.27 -3.72 -9.53
CA PHE A 78 6.07 -4.91 -9.86
C PHE A 78 5.61 -5.67 -11.12
N GLU A 79 4.33 -5.59 -11.49
CA GLU A 79 3.79 -6.21 -12.71
C GLU A 79 4.21 -5.45 -13.97
N ILE A 80 4.41 -4.13 -13.86
CA ILE A 80 5.00 -3.29 -14.91
C ILE A 80 6.46 -3.73 -15.17
N PHE A 81 7.23 -4.00 -14.12
CA PHE A 81 8.61 -4.50 -14.27
C PHE A 81 8.70 -5.97 -14.71
N THR A 82 7.66 -6.78 -14.47
CA THR A 82 7.66 -8.23 -14.81
C THR A 82 6.89 -8.58 -16.09
N ASN A 83 6.53 -7.58 -16.92
CA ASN A 83 5.86 -7.78 -18.23
C ASN A 83 4.51 -8.52 -18.13
N ARG A 84 3.88 -8.54 -16.95
CA ARG A 84 2.55 -9.14 -16.70
C ARG A 84 1.39 -8.27 -17.14
N GLU A 85 1.65 -7.00 -17.45
CA GLU A 85 0.66 -6.02 -17.95
C GLU A 85 -0.15 -6.54 -19.15
N LYS A 86 0.44 -7.38 -20.00
CA LYS A 86 -0.22 -7.99 -21.16
C LYS A 86 -1.35 -8.98 -20.83
N ARG A 87 -1.44 -9.50 -19.60
CA ARG A 87 -2.53 -10.41 -19.20
C ARG A 87 -3.76 -9.66 -18.68
N TYR A 88 -3.57 -8.57 -17.93
CA TYR A 88 -4.68 -7.84 -17.33
C TYR A 88 -5.53 -7.09 -18.38
N ASN A 89 -4.89 -6.57 -19.45
CA ASN A 89 -5.62 -5.93 -20.56
C ASN A 89 -6.34 -6.92 -21.51
N LYS A 90 -6.14 -8.24 -21.36
CA LYS A 90 -6.79 -9.25 -22.21
C LYS A 90 -8.01 -9.93 -21.56
N GLU A 91 -8.21 -9.74 -20.27
CA GLU A 91 -9.38 -10.28 -19.55
C GLU A 91 -10.54 -9.27 -19.51
N ASP A 92 -10.28 -8.01 -19.90
CA ASP A 92 -11.26 -6.91 -19.95
C ASP A 92 -11.78 -6.62 -21.40
N GLU A 93 -11.44 -7.45 -22.41
CA GLU A 93 -11.98 -7.46 -23.79
C GLU A 93 -12.80 -8.73 -24.05
#